data_AF-A0A936TLQ6-F1
#
_entry.id   AF-A0A936TLQ6-F1
#
_cell.length_a   1.000
_cell.length_b   1.000
_cell.length_c   1.000
_cell.angle_alpha   90.00
_cell.angle_beta   90.00
_cell.angle_gamma   90.00
#
_symmetry.space_group_name_H-M   'P 1'
#
loop_
_entity.id
_entity.type
_entity.pdbx_description
1 polymer ?
#
loop_
_entity_poly.entity_id
_entity_poly.type
_entity_poly.pdbx_seq_one_letter_code
_entity_poly.pdbx_strand_id
1 'polypeptide(L)'
;MKKQILYLVTLTALLITPLAFAGSGASVDLKANIPFDFVVGNKSMPAGEYTIRKSSTPGLVQLSNFEEKANVMVITQVVRNLKASKGSRLEFRRYGNQYFLGNIWTEGLQVSHEILVSRTERKAIDNAKFLAGHSVKPEIVAVDCQ
;
A
#
# COMPACT_ATOMS: atom_id res chain seq x y z
N MET A 1 -56.43 51.42 6.48
CA MET A 1 -57.06 50.61 7.55
C MET A 1 -57.29 49.19 7.04
N LYS A 2 -56.76 48.18 7.76
CA LYS A 2 -57.14 46.73 7.80
C LYS A 2 -56.79 45.90 6.54
N LYS A 3 -55.59 45.27 6.46
CA LYS A 3 -55.15 43.96 7.00
C LYS A 3 -55.93 42.76 6.43
N GLN A 4 -55.27 41.89 5.63
CA GLN A 4 -55.25 40.39 5.66
C GLN A 4 -54.19 39.91 4.61
N ILE A 5 -52.90 39.77 4.94
CA ILE A 5 -52.16 38.50 5.19
C ILE A 5 -52.75 37.27 4.49
N LEU A 6 -52.08 36.76 3.44
CA LEU A 6 -51.80 35.33 3.34
C LEU A 6 -50.57 35.05 2.46
N TYR A 7 -49.62 34.34 3.06
CA TYR A 7 -48.34 33.87 2.54
C TYR A 7 -48.52 32.72 1.56
N LEU A 8 -47.69 32.62 0.52
CA LEU A 8 -47.31 31.35 -0.11
C LEU A 8 -45.93 31.49 -0.79
N VAL A 9 -44.90 31.63 0.07
CA VAL A 9 -43.51 31.33 -0.31
C VAL A 9 -43.37 29.81 -0.21
N THR A 10 -43.44 29.10 -1.34
CA THR A 10 -43.13 27.66 -1.38
C THR A 10 -41.67 27.46 -1.73
N LEU A 11 -40.84 27.60 -0.69
CA LEU A 11 -39.46 27.16 -0.62
C LEU A 11 -39.43 25.62 -0.73
N THR A 12 -39.15 25.07 -1.91
CA THR A 12 -38.81 23.64 -2.06
C THR A 12 -37.30 23.50 -2.04
N ALA A 13 -36.72 23.55 -0.85
CA ALA A 13 -35.37 23.09 -0.61
C ALA A 13 -35.36 21.55 -0.71
N LEU A 14 -34.99 21.04 -1.89
CA LEU A 14 -34.75 19.62 -2.10
C LEU A 14 -33.52 19.22 -1.27
N LEU A 15 -33.74 18.65 -0.09
CA LEU A 15 -32.68 18.00 0.68
C LEU A 15 -32.16 16.80 -0.11
N ILE A 16 -31.05 17.00 -0.81
CA ILE A 16 -30.22 15.90 -1.30
C ILE A 16 -29.49 15.36 -0.08
N THR A 17 -30.04 14.32 0.54
CA THR A 17 -29.28 13.55 1.53
C THR A 17 -28.18 12.78 0.79
N PRO A 18 -26.90 12.96 1.12
CA PRO A 18 -25.88 12.07 0.62
C PRO A 18 -26.16 10.68 1.18
N LEU A 19 -26.40 9.71 0.30
CA LEU A 19 -26.35 8.29 0.65
C LEU A 19 -24.95 8.02 1.22
N ALA A 20 -24.85 7.88 2.54
CA ALA A 20 -23.66 7.36 3.16
C ALA A 20 -23.53 5.90 2.70
N PHE A 21 -22.63 5.65 1.74
CA PHE A 21 -22.17 4.30 1.44
C PHE A 21 -21.49 3.78 2.72
N ALA A 22 -22.23 3.03 3.52
CA ALA A 22 -21.65 2.16 4.53
C ALA A 22 -20.82 1.13 3.77
N GLY A 23 -19.50 1.32 3.74
CA GLY A 23 -18.56 0.39 3.13
C GLY A 23 -18.69 -0.98 3.78
N SER A 24 -19.39 -1.90 3.10
CA SER A 24 -19.21 -3.34 3.30
C SER A 24 -17.71 -3.63 3.23
N GLY A 25 -17.17 -4.41 4.17
CA GLY A 25 -15.74 -4.73 4.33
C GLY A 25 -15.09 -5.39 3.11
N ALA A 26 -14.98 -4.64 2.01
CA ALA A 26 -14.21 -4.97 0.84
C ALA A 26 -12.73 -4.90 1.25
N SER A 27 -11.99 -5.97 0.99
CA SER A 27 -10.54 -5.90 0.93
C SER A 27 -10.19 -4.78 -0.06
N VAL A 28 -9.72 -3.63 0.45
CA VAL A 28 -9.25 -2.53 -0.38
C VAL A 28 -7.98 -3.02 -1.05
N ASP A 29 -8.08 -3.26 -2.36
CA ASP A 29 -6.91 -3.49 -3.19
C ASP A 29 -6.11 -2.19 -3.26
N LEU A 30 -4.82 -2.26 -2.91
CA LEU A 30 -3.93 -1.11 -3.07
C LEU A 30 -3.41 -1.11 -4.50
N LYS A 31 -3.30 0.06 -5.11
CA LYS A 31 -2.63 0.22 -6.40
C LYS A 31 -1.39 1.10 -6.25
N ALA A 32 -0.27 0.70 -6.83
CA ALA A 32 0.96 1.48 -6.79
C ALA A 32 1.66 1.43 -8.15
N ASN A 33 2.11 2.59 -8.63
CA ASN A 33 2.98 2.68 -9.80
C ASN A 33 4.44 2.69 -9.32
N ILE A 34 5.16 1.60 -9.55
CA ILE A 34 6.53 1.39 -9.05
C ILE A 34 7.51 1.72 -10.19
N PRO A 35 8.37 2.75 -10.05
CA PRO A 35 9.20 3.27 -11.15
C PRO A 35 10.54 2.52 -11.35
N PHE A 36 10.71 1.35 -10.74
CA PHE A 36 11.94 0.57 -10.80
C PHE A 36 11.65 -0.93 -10.69
N ASP A 37 12.56 -1.74 -11.22
CA ASP A 37 12.54 -3.19 -10.98
C ASP A 37 12.82 -3.47 -9.51
N PHE A 38 12.10 -4.45 -8.95
CA PHE A 38 12.21 -4.78 -7.54
C PHE A 38 12.14 -6.28 -7.31
N VAL A 39 12.50 -6.70 -6.11
CA VAL A 39 12.43 -8.09 -5.65
C VAL A 39 11.44 -8.17 -4.50
N VAL A 40 10.57 -9.18 -4.54
CA VAL A 40 9.67 -9.52 -3.44
C VAL A 40 9.83 -10.99 -3.09
N GLY A 41 10.20 -11.26 -1.84
CA GLY A 41 10.73 -12.57 -1.47
C GLY A 41 11.97 -12.90 -2.30
N ASN A 42 11.89 -13.96 -3.12
CA ASN A 42 12.99 -14.37 -4.01
C ASN A 42 12.69 -14.10 -5.50
N LYS A 43 11.61 -13.38 -5.83
CA LYS A 43 11.18 -13.15 -7.22
C LYS A 43 11.43 -11.71 -7.65
N SER A 44 12.07 -11.55 -8.81
CA SER A 44 12.21 -10.26 -9.48
C SER A 44 10.92 -9.89 -10.19
N MET A 45 10.54 -8.62 -10.08
CA MET A 45 9.32 -8.03 -10.60
C MET A 45 9.70 -6.76 -11.38
N PRO A 46 9.23 -6.60 -12.62
CA PRO A 46 9.54 -5.41 -13.42
C PRO A 46 8.86 -4.17 -12.83
N ALA A 47 9.39 -2.98 -13.15
CA ALA A 47 8.70 -1.71 -12.94
C ALA A 47 7.30 -1.71 -13.57
N GLY A 48 6.37 -0.91 -13.01
CA GLY A 48 5.02 -0.73 -13.56
C GLY A 48 3.93 -0.62 -12.50
N GLU A 49 2.68 -0.71 -12.95
CA GLU A 49 1.50 -0.64 -12.09
C GLU A 49 1.20 -2.00 -11.44
N TYR A 50 1.19 -2.05 -10.11
CA TYR A 50 0.87 -3.23 -9.34
C TYR A 50 -0.40 -3.04 -8.53
N THR A 51 -1.24 -4.08 -8.57
CA THR A 51 -2.32 -4.28 -7.59
C THR A 51 -1.81 -5.18 -6.47
N ILE A 52 -2.00 -4.74 -5.23
CA ILE A 52 -1.61 -5.44 -4.01
C ILE A 52 -2.88 -5.84 -3.26
N ARG A 53 -3.10 -7.14 -3.15
CA ARG A 53 -4.31 -7.72 -2.57
C ARG A 53 -3.95 -8.66 -1.42
N LYS A 54 -4.65 -8.51 -0.30
CA LYS A 54 -4.59 -9.50 0.78
C LYS A 54 -5.27 -10.79 0.33
N SER A 55 -4.60 -11.92 0.51
CA SER A 55 -5.21 -13.22 0.27
C SER A 55 -6.26 -13.53 1.35
N SER A 56 -7.17 -14.46 1.04
CA SER A 56 -8.04 -15.06 2.05
C SER A 56 -7.26 -15.83 3.10
N THR A 57 -6.07 -16.33 2.75
CA THR A 57 -5.14 -16.93 3.70
C THR A 57 -4.41 -15.85 4.50
N PRO A 58 -4.52 -15.85 5.84
CA PRO A 58 -3.81 -14.89 6.68
C PRO A 58 -2.29 -14.91 6.44
N GLY A 59 -1.68 -13.72 6.42
CA GLY A 59 -0.25 -13.58 6.20
C GLY A 59 0.20 -13.73 4.74
N LEU A 60 -0.69 -14.01 3.79
CA LEU A 60 -0.36 -13.98 2.36
C LEU A 60 -0.85 -12.69 1.70
N VAL A 61 0.04 -12.09 0.92
CA VAL A 61 -0.28 -10.96 0.05
C VAL A 61 0.07 -11.34 -1.38
N GLN A 62 -0.80 -10.99 -2.31
CA GLN A 62 -0.57 -11.12 -3.74
C GLN A 62 -0.20 -9.75 -4.33
N LEU A 63 0.84 -9.73 -5.15
CA LEU A 63 1.20 -8.61 -6.00
C LEU A 63 1.04 -9.04 -7.46
N SER A 64 0.28 -8.26 -8.24
CA SER A 64 0.05 -8.54 -9.66
C SER A 64 0.15 -7.29 -10.51
N ASN A 65 0.86 -7.39 -11.63
CA ASN A 65 0.87 -6.45 -12.73
C ASN A 65 0.30 -7.17 -13.96
N PHE A 66 -0.83 -6.65 -14.47
CA PHE A 66 -1.55 -7.26 -15.58
C PHE A 66 -0.86 -7.06 -16.93
N GLU A 67 -0.27 -5.88 -17.15
CA GLU A 67 0.41 -5.53 -18.40
C GLU A 67 1.66 -6.40 -18.60
N GLU A 68 2.47 -6.54 -17.55
CA GLU A 68 3.71 -7.34 -17.55
C GLU A 68 3.47 -8.84 -17.32
N LYS A 69 2.21 -9.26 -17.16
CA LYS A 69 1.82 -10.65 -16.79
C LYS A 69 2.61 -11.17 -15.58
N ALA A 70 2.96 -10.27 -14.66
CA ALA A 70 3.76 -10.58 -13.49
C ALA A 70 2.86 -10.79 -12.28
N ASN A 71 3.02 -11.91 -11.57
CA ASN A 71 2.24 -12.24 -10.38
C ASN A 71 3.12 -12.97 -9.36
N VAL A 72 2.96 -12.65 -8.07
CA VAL A 72 3.65 -13.29 -6.97
C VAL A 72 2.79 -13.27 -5.71
N MET A 73 2.82 -14.39 -4.98
CA MET A 73 2.26 -14.48 -3.65
C MET A 73 3.41 -14.53 -2.63
N VAL A 74 3.36 -13.68 -1.62
CA VAL A 74 4.42 -13.50 -0.64
C VAL A 74 3.88 -13.65 0.78
N ILE A 75 4.66 -14.32 1.64
CA ILE A 75 4.39 -14.43 3.07
C ILE A 75 4.82 -13.13 3.74
N THR A 76 3.95 -12.63 4.60
CA THR A 76 4.14 -11.42 5.40
C THR A 76 3.90 -11.72 6.87
N GLN A 77 4.55 -10.96 7.74
CA GLN A 77 4.26 -10.92 9.16
C GLN A 77 3.59 -9.60 9.52
N VAL A 78 2.65 -9.62 10.47
CA VAL A 78 1.96 -8.43 10.94
C VAL A 78 2.78 -7.76 12.04
N VAL A 79 3.17 -6.51 11.83
CA VAL A 79 3.90 -5.71 12.82
C VAL A 79 2.97 -4.64 13.37
N ARG A 80 2.83 -4.58 14.70
CA ARG A 80 2.03 -3.54 15.38
C ARG A 80 2.79 -2.22 15.47
N ASN A 81 2.11 -1.13 15.15
CA ASN A 81 2.62 0.22 15.17
C ASN A 81 1.87 1.07 16.19
N LEU A 82 2.56 2.07 16.77
CA LEU A 82 1.99 2.96 17.78
C LEU A 82 0.88 3.88 17.24
N LYS A 83 0.93 4.19 15.94
CA LYS A 83 -0.01 5.08 15.26
C LYS A 83 -0.51 4.44 13.99
N ALA A 84 -1.73 4.81 13.60
CA ALA A 84 -2.29 4.40 12.33
C ALA A 84 -1.49 5.04 11.19
N SER A 85 -1.32 4.32 10.07
CA SER A 85 -0.73 4.92 8.88
C SER A 85 -1.63 6.02 8.33
N LYS A 86 -1.04 7.17 7.98
CA LYS A 86 -1.74 8.30 7.36
C LYS A 86 -2.05 8.11 5.88
N GLY A 87 -1.52 7.05 5.27
CA GLY A 87 -1.70 6.71 3.87
C GLY A 87 -1.25 5.28 3.61
N SER A 88 -1.73 4.72 2.49
CA SER A 88 -1.27 3.43 2.01
C SER A 88 0.01 3.61 1.21
N ARG A 89 1.04 2.80 1.49
CA ARG A 89 2.33 2.88 0.79
C ARG A 89 3.10 1.58 0.84
N LEU A 90 3.99 1.40 -0.11
CA LEU A 90 4.99 0.34 -0.16
C LEU A 90 6.35 0.90 0.25
N GLU A 91 7.04 0.27 1.19
CA GLU A 91 8.40 0.64 1.57
C GLU A 91 9.39 -0.42 1.11
N PHE A 92 10.37 0.03 0.34
CA PHE A 92 11.44 -0.78 -0.23
C PHE A 92 12.73 -0.56 0.55
N ARG A 93 13.44 -1.66 0.81
CA ARG A 93 14.82 -1.66 1.30
C ARG A 93 15.74 -1.64 0.08
N ARG A 94 16.51 -0.58 -0.08
CA ARG A 94 17.42 -0.39 -1.21
C ARG A 94 18.87 -0.62 -0.80
N TYR A 95 19.56 -1.42 -1.62
CA TYR A 95 21.00 -1.68 -1.52
C TYR A 95 21.64 -1.38 -2.89
N GLY A 96 22.26 -0.20 -3.02
CA GLY A 96 22.75 0.27 -4.32
C GLY A 96 21.59 0.44 -5.32
N ASN A 97 21.59 -0.33 -6.41
CA ASN A 97 20.55 -0.27 -7.45
C ASN A 97 19.50 -1.39 -7.32
N GLN A 98 19.50 -2.12 -6.20
CA GLN A 98 18.55 -3.22 -5.97
C GLN A 98 17.51 -2.82 -4.93
N TYR A 99 16.23 -3.03 -5.26
CA TYR A 99 15.09 -2.67 -4.43
C TYR A 99 14.38 -3.94 -3.96
N PHE A 100 14.15 -4.06 -2.66
CA PHE A 100 13.46 -5.21 -2.06
C PHE A 100 12.22 -4.71 -1.33
N LEU A 101 11.02 -5.21 -1.70
CA LEU A 101 9.80 -4.84 -0.98
C LEU A 101 9.90 -5.34 0.47
N GLY A 102 9.86 -4.40 1.40
CA GLY A 102 10.09 -4.68 2.82
C GLY A 102 8.84 -4.56 3.67
N ASN A 103 8.01 -3.54 3.43
CA ASN A 103 6.77 -3.32 4.18
C ASN A 103 5.63 -2.85 3.28
N ILE A 104 4.43 -3.26 3.65
CA ILE A 104 3.18 -2.75 3.09
C ILE A 104 2.43 -2.05 4.21
N TRP A 105 2.14 -0.78 3.99
CA TRP A 105 1.35 0.06 4.86
C TRP A 105 -0.03 0.25 4.27
N THR A 106 -1.06 0.14 5.09
CA THR A 106 -2.44 0.42 4.72
C THR A 106 -2.94 1.58 5.58
N GLU A 107 -3.56 2.56 4.94
CA GLU A 107 -4.15 3.71 5.62
C GLU A 107 -5.12 3.29 6.72
N GLY A 108 -5.12 4.02 7.84
CA GLY A 108 -6.01 3.79 8.97
C GLY A 108 -5.63 2.58 9.84
N LEU A 109 -4.72 1.71 9.39
CA LEU A 109 -4.27 0.57 10.17
C LEU A 109 -3.09 0.92 11.06
N GLN A 110 -3.14 0.46 12.31
CA GLN A 110 -2.02 0.46 13.27
C GLN A 110 -1.11 -0.76 13.08
N VAL A 111 -1.10 -1.35 11.90
CA VAL A 111 -0.27 -2.51 11.56
C VAL A 111 0.33 -2.34 10.17
N SER A 112 1.52 -2.91 9.98
CA SER A 112 2.13 -3.08 8.67
C SER A 112 2.31 -4.58 8.39
N HIS A 113 2.40 -4.92 7.10
CA HIS A 113 2.73 -6.28 6.66
C HIS A 113 4.19 -6.27 6.21
N GLU A 114 5.06 -6.86 7.02
CA GLU A 114 6.49 -6.92 6.75
C GLU A 114 6.84 -8.20 5.98
N ILE A 115 7.69 -8.05 4.97
CA ILE A 115 8.26 -9.16 4.20
C ILE A 115 9.65 -9.44 4.76
N LEU A 116 9.85 -10.69 5.20
CA LEU A 116 11.11 -11.15 5.77
C LEU A 116 12.25 -11.08 4.76
N VAL A 117 13.45 -10.79 5.26
CA VAL A 117 14.68 -10.76 4.47
C VAL A 117 14.90 -12.12 3.80
N SER A 118 14.83 -12.11 2.47
CA SER A 118 14.95 -13.32 1.65
C SER A 118 16.41 -13.74 1.45
N ARG A 119 16.63 -14.87 0.77
CA ARG A 119 17.99 -15.30 0.41
C ARG A 119 18.61 -14.34 -0.60
N THR A 120 17.82 -13.88 -1.57
CA THR A 120 18.27 -12.91 -2.57
C THR A 120 18.62 -11.58 -1.92
N GLU A 121 17.80 -11.11 -0.97
CA GLU A 121 18.07 -9.88 -0.23
C GLU A 121 19.31 -10.01 0.66
N ARG A 122 19.49 -11.14 1.35
CA ARG A 122 20.68 -11.40 2.16
C ARG A 122 21.97 -11.33 1.34
N LYS A 123 21.97 -11.88 0.12
CA LYS A 123 23.11 -11.75 -0.80
C LYS A 123 23.39 -10.29 -1.17
N ALA A 124 22.35 -9.48 -1.40
CA ALA A 124 22.54 -8.05 -1.67
C ALA A 124 23.12 -7.32 -0.45
N ILE A 125 22.67 -7.65 0.76
CA ILE A 125 23.25 -7.13 2.01
C ILE A 125 24.73 -7.50 2.14
N ASP A 126 25.07 -8.78 1.93
CA ASP A 126 26.45 -9.26 2.09
C ASP A 126 27.37 -8.63 1.04
N ASN A 127 26.91 -8.49 -0.20
CA ASN A 127 27.64 -7.77 -1.25
C ASN A 127 27.83 -6.29 -0.88
N ALA A 128 26.79 -5.61 -0.41
CA ALA A 128 26.88 -4.21 0.00
C ALA A 128 27.86 -4.03 1.17
N LYS A 129 27.85 -4.95 2.14
CA LYS A 129 28.82 -4.97 3.25
C LYS A 129 30.25 -5.17 2.78
N PHE A 130 30.46 -6.12 1.86
CA PHE A 130 31.78 -6.38 1.29
C PHE A 130 32.35 -5.14 0.59
N LEU A 131 31.53 -4.44 -0.20
CA LEU A 131 31.94 -3.23 -0.90
C LEU A 131 32.19 -2.04 0.05
N ALA A 132 31.40 -1.89 1.10
CA ALA A 132 31.54 -0.79 2.06
C ALA A 132 32.61 -1.04 3.14
N GLY A 133 33.02 -2.29 3.36
CA GLY A 133 33.90 -2.68 4.46
C GLY A 133 33.23 -2.65 5.85
N HIS A 134 31.92 -2.37 5.93
CA HIS A 134 31.16 -2.30 7.18
C HIS A 134 29.68 -2.69 6.98
N SER A 135 28.92 -2.82 8.08
CA SER A 135 27.48 -3.07 8.00
C SER A 135 26.75 -1.90 7.33
N VAL A 136 25.97 -2.20 6.29
CA VAL A 136 25.16 -1.21 5.54
C VAL A 136 23.70 -1.36 5.96
N LYS A 137 23.08 -0.25 6.37
CA LYS A 137 21.63 -0.17 6.53
C LYS A 137 21.00 0.17 5.17
N PRO A 138 19.85 -0.44 4.81
CA PRO A 138 19.18 -0.07 3.56
C PRO A 138 18.72 1.38 3.60
N GLU A 139 18.74 2.02 2.44
CA GLU A 139 17.94 3.23 2.20
C GLU A 139 16.47 2.80 2.10
N ILE A 140 15.56 3.49 2.78
CA ILE A 140 14.13 3.22 2.69
C ILE A 140 13.52 4.11 1.62
N VAL A 141 12.95 3.48 0.60
CA VAL A 141 12.28 4.16 -0.50
C VAL A 141 10.79 3.87 -0.40
N ALA A 142 9.96 4.90 -0.26
CA ALA A 142 8.52 4.77 -0.18
C ALA A 142 7.87 5.05 -1.55
N VAL A 143 6.88 4.24 -1.91
CA VAL A 143 5.99 4.46 -3.06
C VAL A 143 4.57 4.50 -2.53
N ASP A 144 3.90 5.63 -2.69
CA ASP A 144 2.52 5.79 -2.23
C ASP A 144 1.56 4.98 -3.10
N CYS A 145 0.53 4.43 -2.45
CA CYS A 145 -0.56 3.75 -3.12
C CYS A 145 -1.72 4.74 -3.37
N GLN A 146 -2.45 4.49 -4.45
CA GLN A 146 -3.72 5.14 -4.79
C GLN A 146 -4.90 4.41 -4.14
#